data_AF-A0A497GII8-F1
#
_entry.id   AF-A0A497GII8-F1
#
_cell.length_a   1.000
_cell.length_b   1.000
_cell.length_c   1.000
_cell.angle_alpha   90.00
_cell.angle_beta   90.00
_cell.angle_gamma   90.00
#
_symmetry.space_group_name_H-M   'P 1'
#
loop_
_entity.id
_entity.type
_entity.pdbx_description
1 polymer ?
#
loop_
_entity_poly.entity_id
_entity_poly.type
_entity_poly.pdbx_seq_one_letter_code
_entity_poly.pdbx_strand_id
1 'polypeptide(L)'
;MIRGLNINFISRRNAYKDLVMPQARYFILQAVEKILERFGNRDVYICESGLTPSGKIHLGNFFDICIADAVKRALEMRGLKAKHIMAIDSMDPFRQAPVFAPKEFIKEADNYVGLPFDEVPDPWGCHKNYAMHFVEPLISVLDEYGIDAEIKWAREIHILPKYLELLQDIISKRREVVKILNDVRSRAGHKSLYPSNWIPFRPQCSKCRRIDERVKPKEVIDTFKVKYVCEHCGNEDIADIMKGEGKPPWRIDWPLRWLVFGVVFEPLGKDHMASGSSYDTARVLVRELYGKEPPVAIFYD
;
A
#
# COMPACT_ATOMS: atom_id res chain seq x y z
N MET A 1 -8.60 25.12 42.41
CA MET A 1 -8.62 26.35 41.58
C MET A 1 -7.21 26.56 41.03
N ILE A 2 -6.88 25.98 39.88
CA ILE A 2 -5.68 26.34 39.10
C ILE A 2 -6.21 26.75 37.73
N ARG A 3 -5.98 28.03 37.42
CA ARG A 3 -6.51 28.76 36.26
C ARG A 3 -5.83 28.27 34.99
N GLY A 4 -6.59 28.38 33.90
CA GLY A 4 -6.31 27.79 32.60
C GLY A 4 -5.02 28.25 31.94
N LEU A 5 -4.33 27.29 31.34
CA LEU A 5 -3.44 27.50 30.22
C LEU A 5 -4.28 27.40 28.95
N ASN A 6 -4.77 28.54 28.50
CA ASN A 6 -5.44 28.68 27.21
C ASN A 6 -4.35 28.72 26.12
N ILE A 7 -3.91 27.54 25.66
CA ILE A 7 -2.92 27.45 24.59
C ILE A 7 -3.66 27.72 23.27
N ASN A 8 -3.70 28.98 22.87
CA ASN A 8 -4.17 29.42 21.56
C ASN A 8 -3.28 28.83 20.45
N PHE A 9 -3.62 27.65 19.94
CA PHE A 9 -2.98 27.02 18.77
C PHE A 9 -3.25 27.76 17.44
N ILE A 10 -4.13 28.75 17.45
CA ILE A 10 -4.67 29.38 16.22
C ILE A 10 -3.74 30.48 15.65
N SER A 11 -2.84 31.09 16.43
CA SER A 11 -2.07 32.26 15.96
C SER A 11 -0.75 31.95 15.24
N ARG A 12 -0.33 30.67 15.14
CA ARG A 12 0.98 30.32 14.54
C ARG A 12 0.95 29.94 13.05
N ARG A 13 -0.22 29.91 12.39
CA ARG A 13 -0.30 29.56 10.95
C ARG A 13 0.45 30.53 10.03
N ASN A 14 0.63 31.79 10.41
CA ASN A 14 1.32 32.78 9.58
C ASN A 14 2.83 32.92 9.87
N ALA A 15 3.35 32.38 10.98
CA ALA A 15 4.76 32.55 11.35
C ALA A 15 5.74 31.71 10.51
N TYR A 16 5.23 30.74 9.74
CA TYR A 16 6.06 29.77 8.99
C TYR A 16 6.07 29.98 7.48
N LYS A 17 5.27 30.91 6.94
CA LYS A 17 5.21 31.19 5.50
C LYS A 17 6.53 31.75 4.95
N ASP A 18 7.23 32.55 5.74
CA ASP A 18 8.45 33.24 5.33
C ASP A 18 9.74 32.55 5.81
N LEU A 19 9.62 31.33 6.36
CA LEU A 19 10.78 30.53 6.75
C LEU A 19 11.45 29.95 5.50
N VAL A 20 12.28 30.76 4.86
CA VAL A 20 13.38 30.30 4.02
C VAL A 20 14.36 29.59 4.95
N MET A 21 14.13 28.30 5.18
CA MET A 21 14.89 27.46 6.10
C MET A 21 16.33 27.32 5.55
N PRO A 22 17.35 27.94 6.16
CA PRO A 22 18.73 27.83 5.69
C PRO A 22 19.16 26.37 5.82
N GLN A 23 19.41 25.69 4.70
CA GLN A 23 19.75 24.26 4.60
C GLN A 23 18.96 23.38 5.58
N ALA A 24 17.75 22.96 5.19
CA ALA A 24 16.88 22.09 5.99
C ALA A 24 17.67 20.95 6.69
N ARG A 25 18.07 21.13 7.96
CA ARG A 25 18.75 20.07 8.74
C ARG A 25 17.77 18.98 9.19
N TYR A 26 16.46 19.29 9.19
CA TYR A 26 15.41 18.38 9.61
C TYR A 26 14.89 17.55 8.42
N PHE A 27 14.87 16.23 8.58
CA PHE A 27 14.60 15.28 7.49
C PHE A 27 13.23 15.46 6.83
N ILE A 28 12.19 15.85 7.60
CA ILE A 28 10.86 16.15 7.06
C ILE A 28 10.92 17.34 6.09
N LEU A 29 11.64 18.41 6.46
CA LEU A 29 11.78 19.58 5.60
C LEU A 29 12.60 19.26 4.35
N GLN A 30 13.61 18.39 4.46
CA GLN A 30 14.33 17.90 3.29
C GLN A 30 13.44 17.08 2.35
N ALA A 31 12.53 16.27 2.90
CA ALA A 31 11.55 15.55 2.09
C ALA A 31 10.62 16.53 1.36
N VAL A 32 10.15 17.58 2.03
CA VAL A 32 9.36 18.64 1.38
C VAL A 32 10.12 19.28 0.22
N GLU A 33 11.39 19.67 0.40
CA GLU A 33 12.17 20.23 -0.73
C GLU A 33 12.29 19.26 -1.89
N LYS A 34 12.58 17.99 -1.62
CA LYS A 34 12.66 16.95 -2.66
C LYS A 34 11.31 16.74 -3.36
N ILE A 35 10.20 16.83 -2.62
CA ILE A 35 8.85 16.73 -3.19
C ILE A 35 8.60 17.89 -4.15
N LEU A 36 8.91 19.12 -3.74
CA LEU A 36 8.69 20.32 -4.56
C LEU A 36 9.61 20.35 -5.79
N GLU A 37 10.88 19.95 -5.63
CA GLU A 37 11.82 19.81 -6.75
C GLU A 37 11.35 18.77 -7.77
N ARG A 38 10.90 17.58 -7.29
CA ARG A 38 10.52 16.47 -8.17
C ARG A 38 9.16 16.66 -8.84
N PHE A 39 8.18 17.15 -8.10
CA PHE A 39 6.79 17.17 -8.55
C PHE A 39 6.28 18.55 -8.93
N GLY A 40 7.04 19.61 -8.67
CA GLY A 40 6.64 20.99 -8.92
C GLY A 40 5.37 21.37 -8.16
N ASN A 41 4.64 22.34 -8.70
CA ASN A 41 3.35 22.77 -8.17
C ASN A 41 2.25 21.75 -8.47
N ARG A 42 1.49 21.39 -7.43
CA ARG A 42 0.31 20.52 -7.51
C ARG A 42 -0.89 21.18 -6.84
N ASP A 43 -2.09 20.85 -7.31
CA ASP A 43 -3.33 21.29 -6.66
C ASP A 43 -3.46 20.72 -5.24
N VAL A 44 -3.04 19.45 -5.07
CA VAL A 44 -2.96 18.75 -3.79
C VAL A 44 -1.75 17.81 -3.82
N TYR A 45 -0.97 17.79 -2.74
CA TYR A 45 0.12 16.84 -2.51
C TYR A 45 -0.37 15.66 -1.67
N ILE A 46 -0.23 14.44 -2.17
CA ILE A 46 -0.72 13.24 -1.47
C ILE A 46 0.46 12.50 -0.81
N CYS A 47 0.44 12.43 0.52
CA CYS A 47 1.29 11.57 1.31
C CYS A 47 0.55 10.25 1.56
N GLU A 48 1.22 9.11 1.43
CA GLU A 48 0.66 7.80 1.75
C GLU A 48 1.38 7.17 2.94
N SER A 49 0.67 6.34 3.70
CA SER A 49 1.23 5.28 4.55
C SER A 49 0.43 4.00 4.32
N GLY A 50 1.06 2.84 4.37
CA GLY A 50 0.40 1.54 4.19
C GLY A 50 0.52 0.62 5.40
N LEU A 51 -0.45 -0.26 5.60
CA LEU A 51 -0.31 -1.38 6.53
C LEU A 51 -1.08 -2.62 6.09
N THR A 52 -0.51 -3.79 6.36
CA THR A 52 -1.19 -5.07 6.24
C THR A 52 -1.81 -5.46 7.58
N PRO A 53 -3.12 -5.75 7.66
CA PRO A 53 -3.78 -6.06 8.92
C PRO A 53 -3.57 -7.54 9.33
N SER A 54 -2.33 -8.01 9.36
CA SER A 54 -1.99 -9.41 9.64
C SER A 54 -2.03 -9.78 11.11
N GLY A 55 -2.28 -8.84 12.01
CA GLY A 55 -2.31 -9.01 13.45
C GLY A 55 -2.28 -7.67 14.16
N LYS A 56 -1.83 -7.65 15.43
CA LYS A 56 -1.72 -6.41 16.23
C LYS A 56 -0.84 -5.38 15.51
N ILE A 57 -1.39 -4.20 15.31
CA ILE A 57 -0.65 -3.07 14.77
C ILE A 57 0.30 -2.54 15.84
N HIS A 58 1.59 -2.50 15.52
CA HIS A 58 2.64 -2.12 16.45
C HIS A 58 3.18 -0.71 16.15
N LEU A 59 4.01 -0.18 17.04
CA LEU A 59 4.59 1.17 16.90
C LEU A 59 5.35 1.38 15.58
N GLY A 60 6.00 0.35 15.05
CA GLY A 60 6.61 0.41 13.71
C GLY A 60 5.64 0.82 12.59
N ASN A 61 4.43 0.26 12.54
CA ASN A 61 3.40 0.68 11.58
C ASN A 61 2.89 2.08 11.90
N PHE A 62 2.78 2.42 13.18
CA PHE A 62 2.36 3.75 13.60
C PHE A 62 3.36 4.84 13.20
N PHE A 63 4.66 4.53 13.14
CA PHE A 63 5.67 5.47 12.66
C PHE A 63 5.50 5.82 11.18
N ASP A 64 5.11 4.88 10.30
CA ASP A 64 4.76 5.20 8.91
C ASP A 64 3.68 6.28 8.87
N ILE A 65 2.62 6.11 9.66
CA ILE A 65 1.48 7.04 9.75
C ILE A 65 1.96 8.41 10.25
N CYS A 66 2.74 8.44 11.33
CA CYS A 66 3.28 9.67 11.90
C CYS A 66 4.19 10.44 10.93
N ILE A 67 5.06 9.74 10.18
CA ILE A 67 6.00 10.39 9.25
C ILE A 67 5.23 10.95 8.05
N ALA A 68 4.26 10.21 7.50
CA ALA A 68 3.41 10.68 6.42
C ALA A 68 2.61 11.94 6.83
N ASP A 69 1.99 11.93 8.01
CA ASP A 69 1.28 13.09 8.56
C ASP A 69 2.22 14.27 8.82
N ALA A 70 3.43 14.04 9.34
CA ALA A 70 4.41 15.09 9.57
C ALA A 70 4.85 15.79 8.27
N VAL A 71 5.07 15.04 7.18
CA VAL A 71 5.36 15.63 5.86
C VAL A 71 4.15 16.36 5.31
N LYS A 72 2.94 15.79 5.45
CA LYS A 72 1.67 16.44 5.06
C LYS A 72 1.53 17.81 5.75
N ARG A 73 1.73 17.89 7.06
CA ARG A 73 1.70 19.16 7.82
C ARG A 73 2.79 20.12 7.38
N ALA A 74 4.00 19.64 7.11
CA ALA A 74 5.08 20.50 6.66
C ALA A 74 4.79 21.15 5.29
N LEU A 75 4.09 20.45 4.39
CA LEU A 75 3.55 21.02 3.15
C LEU A 75 2.47 22.08 3.45
N GLU A 76 1.53 21.79 4.36
CA GLU A 76 0.48 22.73 4.77
C GLU A 76 1.02 24.01 5.43
N MET A 77 2.10 23.90 6.21
CA MET A 77 2.80 25.04 6.81
C MET A 77 3.41 25.98 5.75
N ARG A 78 3.67 25.48 4.54
CA ARG A 78 4.07 26.29 3.38
C ARG A 78 2.88 26.85 2.59
N GLY A 79 1.65 26.68 3.08
CA GLY A 79 0.44 27.12 2.41
C GLY A 79 0.00 26.23 1.24
N LEU A 80 0.58 25.04 1.10
CA LEU A 80 0.20 24.07 0.07
C LEU A 80 -0.94 23.19 0.57
N LYS A 81 -1.81 22.73 -0.32
CA LYS A 81 -2.84 21.74 0.03
C LYS A 81 -2.21 20.34 0.05
N ALA A 82 -2.37 19.61 1.13
CA ALA A 82 -1.88 18.24 1.23
C ALA A 82 -2.92 17.32 1.88
N LYS A 83 -2.85 16.03 1.56
CA LYS A 83 -3.66 14.97 2.18
C LYS A 83 -2.78 13.81 2.58
N HIS A 84 -3.20 13.09 3.61
CA HIS A 84 -2.62 11.82 4.00
C HIS A 84 -3.62 10.71 3.69
N ILE A 85 -3.23 9.72 2.89
CA ILE A 85 -3.98 8.49 2.65
C ILE A 85 -3.36 7.36 3.49
N MET A 86 -4.17 6.65 4.26
CA MET A 86 -3.76 5.43 4.95
C MET A 86 -4.36 4.23 4.22
N ALA A 87 -3.53 3.52 3.47
CA ALA A 87 -3.92 2.35 2.70
C ALA A 87 -3.89 1.08 3.57
N ILE A 88 -4.99 0.33 3.58
CA ILE A 88 -5.10 -0.93 4.31
C ILE A 88 -5.06 -2.08 3.31
N ASP A 89 -4.01 -2.90 3.36
CA ASP A 89 -3.79 -4.04 2.46
C ASP A 89 -4.62 -5.26 2.89
N SER A 90 -5.93 -5.06 3.06
CA SER A 90 -6.89 -6.05 3.58
C SER A 90 -7.12 -7.25 2.67
N MET A 91 -6.75 -7.14 1.39
CA MET A 91 -6.86 -8.22 0.41
C MET A 91 -5.65 -9.16 0.37
N ASP A 92 -4.64 -8.92 1.21
CA ASP A 92 -3.53 -9.87 1.31
C ASP A 92 -3.99 -11.19 1.96
N PRO A 93 -3.41 -12.32 1.52
CA PRO A 93 -3.84 -13.63 1.97
C PRO A 93 -3.39 -13.93 3.39
N PHE A 94 -4.33 -14.35 4.24
CA PHE A 94 -4.07 -14.91 5.56
C PHE A 94 -3.16 -16.13 5.47
N ARG A 95 -2.12 -16.17 6.31
CA ARG A 95 -1.08 -17.21 6.26
C ARG A 95 -1.14 -18.17 7.43
N GLN A 96 -1.36 -17.64 8.63
CA GLN A 96 -1.40 -18.38 9.88
C GLN A 96 -2.08 -17.52 10.94
N ALA A 97 -2.66 -18.17 11.95
CA ALA A 97 -3.20 -17.46 13.09
C ALA A 97 -2.08 -16.85 13.95
N PRO A 98 -2.27 -15.64 14.51
CA PRO A 98 -1.40 -15.13 15.54
C PRO A 98 -1.40 -16.03 16.77
N VAL A 99 -0.24 -16.17 17.41
CA VAL A 99 -0.07 -17.03 18.61
C VAL A 99 -0.95 -16.59 19.80
N PHE A 100 -1.42 -15.35 19.79
CA PHE A 100 -2.28 -14.76 20.82
C PHE A 100 -3.77 -14.83 20.48
N ALA A 101 -4.16 -15.37 19.32
CA ALA A 101 -5.57 -15.56 18.98
C ALA A 101 -6.22 -16.61 19.89
N PRO A 102 -7.56 -16.62 20.02
CA PRO A 102 -8.27 -17.65 20.77
C PRO A 102 -7.93 -19.06 20.28
N LYS A 103 -7.90 -20.04 21.20
CA LYS A 103 -7.49 -21.42 20.89
C LYS A 103 -8.40 -22.06 19.84
N GLU A 104 -9.68 -21.73 19.88
CA GLU A 104 -10.71 -22.18 18.94
C GLU A 104 -10.39 -21.68 17.54
N PHE A 105 -10.09 -20.38 17.38
CA PHE A 105 -9.67 -19.82 16.10
C PHE A 105 -8.38 -20.45 15.58
N ILE A 106 -7.37 -20.67 16.46
CA ILE A 106 -6.11 -21.32 16.07
C ILE A 106 -6.34 -22.72 15.52
N LYS A 107 -7.25 -23.50 16.12
CA LYS A 107 -7.59 -24.86 15.65
C LYS A 107 -8.23 -24.86 14.26
N GLU A 108 -8.97 -23.80 13.92
CA GLU A 108 -9.67 -23.68 12.64
C GLU A 108 -8.89 -22.86 11.60
N ALA A 109 -7.74 -22.29 11.97
CA ALA A 109 -7.00 -21.32 11.16
C ALA A 109 -6.66 -21.85 9.76
N ASP A 110 -6.37 -23.14 9.63
CA ASP A 110 -6.06 -23.79 8.36
C ASP A 110 -7.20 -23.69 7.33
N ASN A 111 -8.46 -23.58 7.79
CA ASN A 111 -9.63 -23.38 6.93
C ASN A 111 -9.64 -21.97 6.28
N TYR A 112 -8.96 -21.01 6.90
CA TYR A 112 -8.92 -19.61 6.47
C TYR A 112 -7.64 -19.25 5.69
N VAL A 113 -6.64 -20.13 5.67
CA VAL A 113 -5.38 -19.89 4.94
C VAL A 113 -5.67 -19.60 3.47
N GLY A 114 -5.07 -18.52 2.97
CA GLY A 114 -5.18 -18.06 1.59
C GLY A 114 -6.38 -17.15 1.32
N LEU A 115 -7.35 -17.05 2.23
CA LEU A 115 -8.41 -16.05 2.14
C LEU A 115 -7.85 -14.64 2.35
N PRO A 116 -8.39 -13.60 1.68
CA PRO A 116 -8.16 -12.21 2.05
C PRO A 116 -8.41 -11.95 3.54
N PHE A 117 -7.62 -11.10 4.20
CA PHE A 117 -7.86 -10.73 5.61
C PHE A 117 -9.26 -10.13 5.84
N ASP A 118 -9.84 -9.43 4.87
CA ASP A 118 -11.22 -8.91 4.94
C ASP A 118 -12.32 -9.98 4.72
N GLU A 119 -11.94 -11.22 4.37
CA GLU A 119 -12.83 -12.38 4.27
C GLU A 119 -12.59 -13.42 5.38
N VAL A 120 -11.59 -13.24 6.25
CA VAL A 120 -11.35 -14.09 7.44
C VAL A 120 -12.24 -13.63 8.60
N PRO A 121 -12.90 -14.54 9.36
CA PRO A 121 -13.71 -14.15 10.51
C PRO A 121 -12.87 -13.50 11.62
N ASP A 122 -13.46 -12.56 12.37
CA ASP A 122 -12.82 -12.01 13.56
C ASP A 122 -12.61 -13.13 14.60
N PRO A 123 -11.37 -13.39 15.06
CA PRO A 123 -11.10 -14.41 16.07
C PRO A 123 -11.86 -14.20 17.40
N TRP A 124 -12.27 -12.96 17.72
CA TRP A 124 -13.01 -12.61 18.94
C TRP A 124 -14.50 -12.29 18.71
N GLY A 125 -14.96 -12.27 17.46
CA GLY A 125 -16.36 -12.03 17.10
C GLY A 125 -16.91 -10.64 17.44
N CYS A 126 -16.06 -9.64 17.70
CA CYS A 126 -16.49 -8.28 18.04
C CYS A 126 -16.51 -7.32 16.84
N HIS A 127 -15.88 -7.70 15.73
CA HIS A 127 -15.83 -6.95 14.47
C HIS A 127 -16.34 -7.82 13.31
N LYS A 128 -16.58 -7.18 12.17
CA LYS A 128 -17.09 -7.84 10.97
C LYS A 128 -16.15 -8.92 10.43
N ASN A 129 -14.84 -8.71 10.51
CA ASN A 129 -13.81 -9.62 10.00
C ASN A 129 -12.46 -9.37 10.70
N TYR A 130 -11.49 -10.25 10.42
CA TYR A 130 -10.14 -10.21 10.94
C TYR A 130 -9.44 -8.87 10.66
N ALA A 131 -9.55 -8.34 9.45
CA ALA A 131 -8.91 -7.07 9.09
C ALA A 131 -9.44 -5.91 9.95
N MET A 132 -10.76 -5.78 10.09
CA MET A 132 -11.39 -4.71 10.88
C MET A 132 -11.03 -4.82 12.36
N HIS A 133 -10.93 -6.03 12.92
CA HIS A 133 -10.51 -6.24 14.31
C HIS A 133 -9.19 -5.55 14.65
N PHE A 134 -8.21 -5.62 13.76
CA PHE A 134 -6.88 -5.04 14.02
C PHE A 134 -6.77 -3.57 13.64
N VAL A 135 -7.60 -3.09 12.71
CA VAL A 135 -7.45 -1.75 12.13
C VAL A 135 -8.35 -0.73 12.81
N GLU A 136 -9.58 -1.09 13.18
CA GLU A 136 -10.52 -0.15 13.82
C GLU A 136 -9.97 0.48 15.12
N PRO A 137 -9.31 -0.28 16.02
CA PRO A 137 -8.71 0.32 17.22
C PRO A 137 -7.69 1.42 16.88
N LEU A 138 -6.86 1.21 15.84
CA LEU A 138 -5.93 2.24 15.37
C LEU A 138 -6.68 3.46 14.83
N ILE A 139 -7.66 3.25 13.94
CA ILE A 139 -8.43 4.36 13.35
C ILE A 139 -9.10 5.20 14.44
N SER A 140 -9.66 4.54 15.45
CA SER A 140 -10.41 5.21 16.53
C SER A 140 -9.56 6.17 17.37
N VAL A 141 -8.23 5.98 17.41
CA VAL A 141 -7.33 6.82 18.20
C VAL A 141 -6.57 7.86 17.37
N LEU A 142 -6.65 7.84 16.03
CA LEU A 142 -5.86 8.75 15.18
C LEU A 142 -6.13 10.23 15.51
N ASP A 143 -7.39 10.60 15.75
CA ASP A 143 -7.79 11.97 16.09
C ASP A 143 -7.24 12.42 17.46
N GLU A 144 -7.07 11.51 18.42
CA GLU A 144 -6.45 11.81 19.72
C GLU A 144 -4.97 12.19 19.56
N TYR A 145 -4.29 11.62 18.56
CA TYR A 145 -2.93 12.02 18.15
C TYR A 145 -2.93 13.21 17.17
N GLY A 146 -4.11 13.72 16.84
CA GLY A 146 -4.34 14.80 15.89
C GLY A 146 -4.11 14.41 14.43
N ILE A 147 -3.93 13.13 14.11
CA ILE A 147 -3.61 12.63 12.77
C ILE A 147 -4.88 12.62 11.91
N ASP A 148 -4.83 13.33 10.78
CA ASP A 148 -5.93 13.45 9.81
C ASP A 148 -5.58 12.66 8.54
N ALA A 149 -5.97 11.38 8.55
CA ALA A 149 -5.70 10.44 7.46
C ALA A 149 -7.01 9.91 6.83
N GLU A 150 -7.07 9.95 5.50
CA GLU A 150 -8.14 9.33 4.71
C GLU A 150 -7.88 7.83 4.58
N ILE A 151 -8.71 7.01 5.22
CA ILE A 151 -8.58 5.55 5.20
C ILE A 151 -9.06 5.01 3.85
N LYS A 152 -8.25 4.15 3.22
CA LYS A 152 -8.61 3.44 1.97
C LYS A 152 -8.37 1.95 2.10
N TRP A 153 -9.42 1.16 1.94
CA TRP A 153 -9.32 -0.29 2.00
C TRP A 153 -8.93 -0.87 0.65
N ALA A 154 -8.08 -1.89 0.61
CA ALA A 154 -7.63 -2.53 -0.63
C ALA A 154 -8.78 -2.89 -1.58
N ARG A 155 -9.89 -3.42 -1.06
CA ARG A 155 -11.09 -3.74 -1.85
C ARG A 155 -11.66 -2.52 -2.58
N GLU A 156 -11.67 -1.36 -1.93
CA GLU A 156 -12.15 -0.10 -2.50
C GLU A 156 -11.20 0.41 -3.58
N ILE A 157 -9.88 0.27 -3.34
CA ILE A 157 -8.83 0.68 -4.27
C ILE A 157 -8.88 -0.17 -5.55
N HIS A 158 -8.98 -1.49 -5.39
CA HIS A 158 -8.88 -2.47 -6.47
C HIS A 158 -10.08 -2.47 -7.42
N ILE A 159 -11.15 -1.73 -7.10
CA ILE A 159 -12.31 -1.52 -7.99
C ILE A 159 -12.39 -0.10 -8.56
N LEU A 160 -11.43 0.79 -8.25
CA LEU A 160 -11.40 2.12 -8.86
C LEU A 160 -11.16 1.99 -10.37
N PRO A 161 -11.93 2.68 -11.24
CA PRO A 161 -11.76 2.59 -12.68
C PRO A 161 -10.32 2.82 -13.14
N LYS A 162 -9.66 3.85 -12.60
CA LYS A 162 -8.26 4.16 -12.88
C LYS A 162 -7.29 3.04 -12.44
N TYR A 163 -7.57 2.36 -11.32
CA TYR A 163 -6.75 1.23 -10.88
C TYR A 163 -6.91 0.05 -11.85
N LEU A 164 -8.14 -0.25 -12.25
CA LEU A 164 -8.47 -1.32 -13.19
C LEU A 164 -7.82 -1.09 -14.57
N GLU A 165 -7.88 0.13 -15.09
CA GLU A 165 -7.21 0.52 -16.34
C GLU A 165 -5.68 0.31 -16.26
N LEU A 166 -5.05 0.73 -15.18
CA LEU A 166 -3.62 0.53 -14.96
C LEU A 166 -3.25 -0.95 -14.84
N LEU A 167 -4.09 -1.75 -14.17
CA LEU A 167 -3.87 -3.19 -14.07
C LEU A 167 -4.03 -3.88 -15.42
N GLN A 168 -5.00 -3.48 -16.24
CA GLN A 168 -5.15 -3.96 -17.61
C GLN A 168 -3.91 -3.63 -18.45
N ASP A 169 -3.35 -2.43 -18.30
CA ASP A 169 -2.12 -2.03 -19.00
C ASP A 169 -0.92 -2.89 -18.58
N ILE A 170 -0.75 -3.15 -17.27
CA ILE A 170 0.28 -4.06 -16.75
C ILE A 170 0.16 -5.46 -17.37
N ILE A 171 -1.06 -6.01 -17.48
CA ILE A 171 -1.29 -7.36 -18.00
C ILE A 171 -1.04 -7.43 -19.51
N SER A 172 -1.42 -6.37 -20.22
CA SER A 172 -1.17 -6.21 -21.65
C SER A 172 0.32 -6.08 -21.95
N LYS A 173 1.06 -5.33 -21.12
CA LYS A 173 2.52 -5.11 -21.23
C LYS A 173 3.35 -6.07 -20.39
N ARG A 174 2.80 -7.20 -19.92
CA ARG A 174 3.45 -8.09 -18.93
C ARG A 174 4.88 -8.54 -19.29
N ARG A 175 5.20 -8.70 -20.57
CA ARG A 175 6.56 -9.07 -21.02
C ARG A 175 7.56 -7.95 -20.76
N GLU A 176 7.16 -6.71 -21.01
CA GLU A 176 7.95 -5.52 -20.70
C GLU A 176 8.09 -5.36 -19.18
N VAL A 177 6.99 -5.54 -18.44
CA VAL A 177 7.01 -5.55 -16.96
C VAL A 177 8.03 -6.57 -16.43
N VAL A 178 7.99 -7.82 -16.92
CA VAL A 178 8.96 -8.87 -16.54
C VAL A 178 10.40 -8.43 -16.83
N LYS A 179 10.64 -7.85 -18.01
CA LYS A 179 11.96 -7.34 -18.38
C LYS A 179 12.44 -6.28 -17.39
N ILE A 180 11.64 -5.25 -17.12
CA ILE A 180 11.96 -4.17 -16.18
C ILE A 180 12.31 -4.75 -14.80
N LEU A 181 11.45 -5.62 -14.27
CA LEU A 181 11.67 -6.21 -12.95
C LEU A 181 12.94 -7.06 -12.89
N ASN A 182 13.19 -7.86 -13.93
CA ASN A 182 14.37 -8.72 -13.99
C ASN A 182 15.65 -7.92 -14.20
N ASP A 183 15.64 -6.85 -14.99
CA ASP A 183 16.80 -5.99 -15.21
C ASP A 183 17.22 -5.29 -13.91
N VAL A 184 16.25 -4.86 -13.09
CA VAL A 184 16.52 -4.31 -11.75
C VAL A 184 17.07 -5.40 -10.81
N ARG A 185 16.40 -6.55 -10.75
CA ARG A 185 16.81 -7.67 -9.86
C ARG A 185 18.18 -8.23 -10.22
N SER A 186 18.48 -8.39 -11.51
CA SER A 186 19.74 -8.89 -12.01
C SER A 186 20.91 -7.94 -11.69
N ARG A 187 20.73 -6.63 -11.92
CA ARG A 187 21.72 -5.60 -11.53
C ARG A 187 22.02 -5.60 -10.02
N ALA A 188 21.02 -5.94 -9.21
CA ALA A 188 21.15 -6.09 -7.77
C ALA A 188 21.67 -7.47 -7.31
N GLY A 189 22.01 -8.38 -8.24
CA GLY A 189 22.60 -9.69 -7.94
C GLY A 189 21.61 -10.78 -7.53
N HIS A 190 20.29 -10.55 -7.68
CA HIS A 190 19.28 -11.56 -7.37
C HIS A 190 19.30 -12.68 -8.43
N LYS A 191 19.39 -13.94 -7.97
CA LYS A 191 19.36 -15.13 -8.84
C LYS A 191 17.95 -15.58 -9.21
N SER A 192 16.97 -15.26 -8.37
CA SER A 192 15.56 -15.55 -8.63
C SER A 192 14.98 -14.44 -9.51
N LEU A 193 14.63 -14.80 -10.75
CA LEU A 193 14.05 -13.92 -11.76
C LEU A 193 12.64 -14.39 -12.11
N TYR A 194 11.81 -13.46 -12.57
CA TYR A 194 10.46 -13.76 -13.06
C TYR A 194 10.52 -14.48 -14.42
N PRO A 195 9.78 -15.58 -14.61
CA PRO A 195 9.67 -16.23 -15.92
C PRO A 195 9.14 -15.27 -17.00
N SER A 196 9.55 -15.47 -18.26
CA SER A 196 9.11 -14.63 -19.39
C SER A 196 7.60 -14.68 -19.65
N ASN A 197 6.95 -15.76 -19.24
CA ASN A 197 5.51 -15.97 -19.33
C ASN A 197 4.77 -15.63 -18.03
N TRP A 198 5.42 -14.98 -17.06
CA TRP A 198 4.78 -14.60 -15.80
C TRP A 198 3.60 -13.67 -16.04
N ILE A 199 2.47 -13.99 -15.41
CA ILE A 199 1.28 -13.16 -15.41
C ILE A 199 1.23 -12.46 -14.04
N PRO A 200 1.41 -11.13 -13.96
CA PRO A 200 1.43 -10.37 -12.71
C PRO A 200 0.03 -10.19 -12.10
N PHE A 201 -0.72 -11.27 -11.92
CA PHE A 201 -2.08 -11.26 -11.37
C PHE A 201 -2.27 -12.41 -10.38
N ARG A 202 -2.99 -12.14 -9.29
CA ARG A 202 -3.49 -13.14 -8.33
C ARG A 202 -5.01 -13.15 -8.44
N PRO A 203 -5.58 -14.08 -9.22
CA PRO A 203 -7.02 -14.28 -9.27
C PRO A 203 -7.54 -14.63 -7.87
N GLN A 204 -8.74 -14.16 -7.54
CA GLN A 204 -9.46 -14.70 -6.40
C GLN A 204 -10.30 -15.89 -6.86
N CYS A 205 -10.10 -17.06 -6.24
CA CYS A 205 -10.83 -18.25 -6.62
C CYS A 205 -12.35 -18.07 -6.41
N SER A 206 -13.14 -18.17 -7.48
CA SER A 206 -14.61 -18.12 -7.46
C SER A 206 -15.24 -19.15 -6.53
N LYS A 207 -14.62 -20.31 -6.34
CA LYS A 207 -15.13 -21.41 -5.51
C LYS A 207 -14.73 -21.32 -4.04
N CYS A 208 -13.43 -21.21 -3.75
CA CYS A 208 -12.92 -21.26 -2.36
C CYS A 208 -12.40 -19.92 -1.85
N ARG A 209 -12.56 -18.84 -2.61
CA ARG A 209 -12.22 -17.45 -2.24
C ARG A 209 -10.75 -17.15 -1.95
N ARG A 210 -9.85 -18.15 -2.02
CA ARG A 210 -8.40 -17.95 -1.87
C ARG A 210 -7.87 -16.98 -2.93
N ILE A 211 -6.83 -16.23 -2.56
CA ILE A 211 -6.11 -15.28 -3.42
C ILE A 211 -4.57 -15.43 -3.31
N ASP A 212 -4.13 -16.47 -2.62
CA ASP A 212 -2.71 -16.77 -2.42
C ASP A 212 -2.06 -17.42 -3.66
N GLU A 213 -0.77 -17.76 -3.52
CA GLU A 213 0.02 -18.33 -4.61
C GLU A 213 -0.49 -19.67 -5.13
N ARG A 214 -1.46 -20.32 -4.49
CA ARG A 214 -2.08 -21.56 -4.98
C ARG A 214 -3.16 -21.30 -6.03
N VAL A 215 -3.59 -20.05 -6.21
CA VAL A 215 -4.46 -19.65 -7.34
C VAL A 215 -3.58 -19.19 -8.48
N LYS A 216 -3.23 -20.11 -9.38
CA LYS A 216 -2.24 -19.90 -10.43
C LYS A 216 -2.89 -19.27 -11.66
N PRO A 217 -2.53 -18.04 -12.07
CA PRO A 217 -2.88 -17.57 -13.40
C PRO A 217 -2.15 -18.44 -14.43
N LYS A 218 -2.85 -18.85 -15.49
CA LYS A 218 -2.31 -19.75 -16.53
C LYS A 218 -2.24 -19.08 -17.88
N GLU A 219 -3.26 -18.30 -18.22
CA GLU A 219 -3.40 -17.74 -19.56
C GLU A 219 -4.16 -16.42 -19.51
N VAL A 220 -3.75 -15.48 -20.37
CA VAL A 220 -4.48 -14.24 -20.62
C VAL A 220 -5.32 -14.47 -21.88
N ILE A 221 -6.64 -14.60 -21.73
CA ILE A 221 -7.58 -14.89 -22.84
C ILE A 221 -7.90 -13.61 -23.62
N ASP A 222 -8.05 -12.52 -22.88
CA ASP A 222 -8.22 -11.15 -23.38
C ASP A 222 -7.43 -10.24 -22.44
N THR A 223 -7.13 -9.01 -22.83
CA THR A 223 -6.35 -8.02 -22.03
C THR A 223 -6.86 -7.85 -20.59
N PHE A 224 -8.11 -8.23 -20.32
CA PHE A 224 -8.75 -8.16 -19.01
C PHE A 224 -9.22 -9.51 -18.43
N LYS A 225 -9.06 -10.65 -19.12
CA LYS A 225 -9.52 -11.96 -18.64
C LYS A 225 -8.36 -12.93 -18.45
N VAL A 226 -8.22 -13.47 -17.24
CA VAL A 226 -7.15 -14.40 -16.87
C VAL A 226 -7.72 -15.74 -16.46
N LYS A 227 -7.42 -16.79 -17.25
CA LYS A 227 -7.70 -18.17 -16.86
C LYS A 227 -6.79 -18.57 -15.69
N TYR A 228 -7.33 -19.26 -14.70
CA TYR A 228 -6.57 -19.75 -13.57
C TYR A 228 -6.93 -21.17 -13.16
N VAL A 229 -6.03 -21.80 -12.39
CA VAL A 229 -6.29 -23.04 -11.67
C VAL A 229 -6.01 -22.83 -10.18
N CYS A 230 -6.96 -23.20 -9.32
CA CYS A 230 -6.77 -23.23 -7.89
C CYS A 230 -6.24 -24.60 -7.46
N GLU A 231 -4.95 -24.68 -7.15
CA GLU A 231 -4.27 -25.90 -6.69
C GLU A 231 -4.76 -26.39 -5.32
N HIS A 232 -5.53 -25.58 -4.59
CA HIS A 232 -6.11 -25.97 -3.31
C HIS A 232 -7.44 -26.73 -3.45
N CYS A 233 -8.37 -26.23 -4.26
CA CYS A 233 -9.73 -26.83 -4.39
C CYS A 233 -10.00 -27.48 -5.75
N GLY A 234 -9.02 -27.45 -6.67
CA GLY A 234 -9.11 -28.00 -8.02
C GLY A 234 -9.93 -27.16 -9.01
N ASN A 235 -10.45 -26.00 -8.61
CA ASN A 235 -11.29 -25.18 -9.48
C ASN A 235 -10.49 -24.55 -10.62
N GLU A 236 -10.99 -24.66 -11.85
CA GLU A 236 -10.52 -23.91 -13.00
C GLU A 236 -11.60 -22.90 -13.41
N ASP A 237 -11.21 -21.64 -13.62
CA ASP A 237 -12.15 -20.58 -14.00
C ASP A 237 -11.43 -19.42 -14.71
N ILE A 238 -12.19 -18.40 -15.07
CA ILE A 238 -11.71 -17.16 -15.67
C ILE A 238 -12.03 -16.00 -14.73
N ALA A 239 -11.00 -15.27 -14.31
CA ALA A 239 -11.15 -14.03 -13.56
C ALA A 239 -11.14 -12.83 -14.50
N ASP A 240 -12.10 -11.92 -14.30
CA ASP A 240 -12.23 -10.64 -14.99
C ASP A 240 -11.61 -9.52 -14.16
N ILE A 241 -10.49 -8.98 -14.67
CA ILE A 241 -9.75 -7.88 -14.07
C ILE A 241 -10.66 -6.69 -13.87
N MET A 242 -11.53 -6.35 -14.84
CA MET A 242 -12.39 -5.16 -14.77
C MET A 242 -13.51 -5.27 -13.75
N LYS A 243 -13.69 -6.46 -13.14
CA LYS A 243 -14.63 -6.69 -12.04
C LYS A 243 -13.95 -6.78 -10.67
N GLY A 244 -12.63 -6.60 -10.61
CA GLY A 244 -11.87 -6.75 -9.37
C GLY A 244 -11.84 -8.20 -8.87
N GLU A 245 -11.89 -9.19 -9.76
CA GLU A 245 -11.87 -10.63 -9.43
C GLU A 245 -10.45 -11.14 -9.09
N GLY A 246 -9.72 -10.34 -8.32
CA GLY A 246 -8.33 -10.58 -7.93
C GLY A 246 -7.56 -9.29 -7.81
N LYS A 247 -6.25 -9.41 -7.58
CA LYS A 247 -5.33 -8.27 -7.46
C LYS A 247 -3.94 -8.66 -7.99
N PRO A 248 -3.09 -7.72 -8.41
CA PRO A 248 -1.72 -8.05 -8.72
C PRO A 248 -0.91 -8.34 -7.43
N PRO A 249 0.23 -9.04 -7.53
CA PRO A 249 1.19 -9.15 -6.43
C PRO A 249 1.65 -7.77 -5.94
N TRP A 250 2.01 -7.67 -4.65
CA TRP A 250 2.42 -6.41 -4.00
C TRP A 250 3.39 -5.53 -4.82
N ARG A 251 4.40 -6.15 -5.44
CA ARG A 251 5.43 -5.47 -6.25
C ARG A 251 4.86 -4.70 -7.46
N ILE A 252 3.63 -5.01 -7.86
CA ILE A 252 2.87 -4.35 -8.92
C ILE A 252 1.75 -3.51 -8.31
N ASP A 253 1.01 -4.05 -7.32
CA ASP A 253 -0.08 -3.34 -6.66
C ASP A 253 0.34 -1.96 -6.12
N TRP A 254 1.46 -1.95 -5.41
CA TRP A 254 1.97 -0.77 -4.74
C TRP A 254 2.29 0.41 -5.68
N PRO A 255 3.08 0.23 -6.77
CA PRO A 255 3.27 1.31 -7.73
C PRO A 255 1.99 1.72 -8.48
N LEU A 256 1.01 0.82 -8.67
CA LEU A 256 -0.27 1.22 -9.24
C LEU A 256 -1.02 2.15 -8.29
N ARG A 257 -0.97 1.90 -6.98
CA ARG A 257 -1.57 2.77 -5.96
C ARG A 257 -0.97 4.18 -5.99
N TRP A 258 0.36 4.29 -6.14
CA TRP A 258 1.03 5.59 -6.33
C TRP A 258 0.48 6.36 -7.53
N LEU A 259 0.27 5.66 -8.65
CA LEU A 259 -0.26 6.25 -9.88
C LEU A 259 -1.73 6.64 -9.76
N VAL A 260 -2.54 5.81 -9.09
CA VAL A 260 -3.97 6.06 -8.87
C VAL A 260 -4.15 7.33 -8.06
N PHE A 261 -3.49 7.43 -6.90
CA PHE A 261 -3.65 8.56 -5.99
C PHE A 261 -2.74 9.74 -6.28
N GLY A 262 -1.70 9.57 -7.12
CA GLY A 262 -0.71 10.61 -7.35
C GLY A 262 0.15 10.86 -6.11
N VAL A 263 0.56 9.78 -5.44
CA VAL A 263 1.37 9.83 -4.21
C VAL A 263 2.71 10.51 -4.50
N VAL A 264 3.01 11.57 -3.75
CA VAL A 264 4.28 12.32 -3.85
C VAL A 264 5.25 11.93 -2.74
N PHE A 265 4.76 11.34 -1.66
CA PHE A 265 5.57 10.95 -0.51
C PHE A 265 5.02 9.69 0.15
N GLU A 266 5.91 8.77 0.53
CA GLU A 266 5.59 7.63 1.36
C GLU A 266 6.82 7.26 2.22
N PRO A 267 6.68 7.13 3.55
CA PRO A 267 7.75 6.62 4.40
C PRO A 267 7.86 5.10 4.24
N LEU A 268 9.09 4.57 4.36
CA LEU A 268 9.37 3.17 4.10
C LEU A 268 10.24 2.57 5.21
N GLY A 269 9.82 1.46 5.78
CA GLY A 269 10.67 0.66 6.66
C GLY A 269 11.90 0.09 5.92
N LYS A 270 12.94 -0.27 6.69
CA LYS A 270 14.21 -0.80 6.17
C LYS A 270 14.08 -2.03 5.26
N ASP A 271 13.03 -2.84 5.43
CA ASP A 271 12.80 -4.05 4.62
C ASP A 271 12.55 -3.72 3.13
N HIS A 272 12.24 -2.47 2.82
CA HIS A 272 12.07 -1.96 1.46
C HIS A 272 13.29 -1.18 0.95
N MET A 273 14.38 -1.07 1.73
CA MET A 273 15.61 -0.36 1.34
C MET A 273 16.54 -1.20 0.47
N ALA A 274 16.49 -2.52 0.57
CA ALA A 274 17.51 -3.38 -0.03
C ALA A 274 17.58 -3.18 -1.56
N SER A 275 18.78 -3.32 -2.13
CA SER A 275 18.97 -3.22 -3.57
C SER A 275 18.15 -4.29 -4.31
N GLY A 276 17.37 -3.88 -5.30
CA GLY A 276 16.44 -4.75 -6.03
C GLY A 276 15.20 -5.16 -5.24
N SER A 277 14.93 -4.52 -4.10
CA SER A 277 13.71 -4.72 -3.31
C SER A 277 12.45 -4.23 -4.04
N SER A 278 11.31 -4.29 -3.34
CA SER A 278 10.02 -3.81 -3.85
C SER A 278 10.07 -2.34 -4.26
N TYR A 279 10.74 -1.46 -3.50
CA TYR A 279 10.81 -0.04 -3.84
C TYR A 279 11.64 0.21 -5.11
N ASP A 280 12.80 -0.46 -5.23
CA ASP A 280 13.68 -0.33 -6.40
C ASP A 280 13.01 -0.79 -7.69
N THR A 281 12.26 -1.89 -7.62
CA THR A 281 11.51 -2.39 -8.77
C THR A 281 10.32 -1.50 -9.09
N ALA A 282 9.57 -1.04 -8.09
CA ALA A 282 8.42 -0.16 -8.26
C ALA A 282 8.79 1.19 -8.87
N ARG A 283 9.87 1.84 -8.42
CA ARG A 283 10.31 3.14 -8.95
C ARG A 283 10.71 3.10 -10.43
N VAL A 284 11.36 2.02 -10.84
CA VAL A 284 11.79 1.84 -12.24
C VAL A 284 10.57 1.52 -13.10
N LEU A 285 9.68 0.64 -12.63
CA LEU A 285 8.43 0.33 -13.31
C LEU A 285 7.60 1.60 -13.59
N VAL A 286 7.43 2.47 -12.58
CA VAL A 286 6.65 3.71 -12.72
C VAL A 286 7.28 4.68 -13.72
N ARG A 287 8.60 4.79 -13.74
CA ARG A 287 9.33 5.65 -14.69
C ARG A 287 9.28 5.11 -16.11
N GLU A 288 9.68 3.86 -16.29
CA GLU A 288 9.86 3.28 -17.63
C GLU A 288 8.53 3.01 -18.31
N LEU A 289 7.52 2.54 -17.57
CA LEU A 289 6.23 2.18 -18.16
C LEU A 289 5.26 3.35 -18.32
N TYR A 290 5.32 4.33 -17.40
CA TYR A 290 4.34 5.42 -17.34
C TYR A 290 4.93 6.83 -17.46
N GLY A 291 6.26 6.97 -17.53
CA GLY A 291 6.92 8.27 -17.59
C GLY A 291 6.61 9.15 -16.37
N LYS A 292 6.32 8.54 -15.22
CA LYS A 292 5.99 9.24 -13.97
C LYS A 292 7.14 9.13 -12.98
N GLU A 293 7.20 10.10 -12.08
CA GLU A 293 8.14 10.06 -10.97
C GLU A 293 7.56 9.29 -9.78
N PRO A 294 8.34 8.39 -9.15
CA PRO A 294 7.96 7.72 -7.91
C PRO A 294 7.93 8.71 -6.74
N PRO A 295 7.19 8.40 -5.66
CA PRO A 295 7.17 9.24 -4.46
C PRO A 295 8.58 9.44 -3.89
N VAL A 296 8.77 10.58 -3.23
CA VAL A 296 9.92 10.77 -2.35
C VAL A 296 9.75 9.84 -1.16
N ALA A 297 10.79 9.08 -0.83
CA ALA A 297 10.78 8.19 0.32
C ALA A 297 11.75 8.67 1.40
N ILE A 298 11.34 8.54 2.65
CA ILE A 298 12.22 8.53 3.82
C ILE A 298 12.27 7.10 4.33
N PHE A 299 13.49 6.59 4.52
CA PHE A 299 13.67 5.29 5.13
C PHE A 299 14.00 5.41 6.61
N TYR A 300 13.47 4.48 7.41
CA TYR A 300 13.70 4.44 8.86
C TYR A 300 13.87 2.99 9.36
N ASP A 301 14.49 2.87 10.54
CA ASP A 301 14.69 1.63 11.31
C ASP A 301 14.10 1.82 12.71
#